data_AF-A0A2C5NMS5-F1
#
_entry.id   AF-A0A2C5NMS5-F1
#
_cell.length_a   1.000
_cell.length_b   1.000
_cell.length_c   1.000
_cell.angle_alpha   90.00
_cell.angle_beta   90.00
_cell.angle_gamma   90.00
#
_symmetry.space_group_name_H-M   'P 1'
#
loop_
_entity.id
_entity.type
_entity.pdbx_description
1 polymer ?
#
loop_
_entity_poly.entity_id
_entity_poly.type
_entity_poly.pdbx_seq_one_letter_code
_entity_poly.pdbx_strand_id
1 'polypeptide(L)'
;MRQLIYKDLFFFRVTWLVNFVMPLVLFMLDPSGEGLFPMSCLFITLSSVMTLIFMDERNKSDIVINSLPVSRKDIVIARYISCAIFIVGGMLSTMLVVFLIRGIVVIGDIGAYHPNLYIEIPWYEVINGAIYALFFVVILFPSYYGTKSKVVRSIVSAASMGVGVIFWMFISDGLNETAPSFIEWIMNPMHVGVFIVGIITLVSIYIASMLLTIKIYETRDL
;
A
#
# COMPACT_ATOMS: atom_id res chain seq x y z
N MET A 1 -3.26 -10.98 -20.25
CA MET A 1 -2.69 -10.37 -19.02
C MET A 1 -2.02 -9.01 -19.22
N ARG A 2 -0.98 -8.86 -20.05
CA ARG A 2 -0.18 -7.61 -20.14
C ARG A 2 -1.01 -6.33 -20.39
N GLN A 3 -2.01 -6.40 -21.27
CA GLN A 3 -2.89 -5.26 -21.59
C GLN A 3 -3.76 -4.81 -20.41
N LEU A 4 -4.14 -5.72 -19.50
CA LEU A 4 -4.90 -5.39 -18.30
C LEU A 4 -4.05 -4.57 -17.32
N ILE A 5 -2.79 -4.97 -17.12
CA ILE A 5 -1.85 -4.25 -16.26
C ILE A 5 -1.58 -2.86 -16.84
N TYR A 6 -1.37 -2.74 -18.16
CA TYR A 6 -1.19 -1.43 -18.79
C TYR A 6 -2.40 -0.51 -18.65
N LYS A 7 -3.63 -1.06 -18.73
CA LYS A 7 -4.85 -0.29 -18.46
C LYS A 7 -4.85 0.27 -17.05
N ASP A 8 -4.52 -0.55 -16.05
CA ASP A 8 -4.48 -0.12 -14.65
C ASP A 8 -3.40 0.94 -14.41
N LEU A 9 -2.21 0.78 -15.02
CA LEU A 9 -1.12 1.77 -14.95
C LEU A 9 -1.45 3.08 -15.67
N PHE A 10 -2.25 3.04 -16.73
CA PHE A 10 -2.69 4.25 -17.40
C PHE A 10 -3.53 5.13 -16.45
N PHE A 11 -4.38 4.55 -15.62
CA PHE A 11 -5.14 5.29 -14.61
C PHE A 11 -4.26 5.80 -13.48
N PHE A 12 -3.21 5.06 -13.11
CA PHE A 12 -2.23 5.52 -12.13
C PHE A 12 -1.54 6.83 -12.51
N ARG A 13 -1.36 7.12 -13.82
CA ARG A 13 -0.84 8.40 -14.30
C ARG A 13 -1.66 9.60 -13.79
N VAL A 14 -2.98 9.44 -13.71
CA VAL A 14 -3.90 10.50 -13.25
C VAL A 14 -3.82 10.67 -11.73
N THR A 15 -3.61 9.57 -11.00
CA THR A 15 -3.53 9.57 -9.53
C THR A 15 -2.14 9.98 -9.00
N TRP A 16 -1.13 10.12 -9.86
CA TRP A 16 0.24 10.41 -9.42
C TRP A 16 0.38 11.72 -8.64
N LEU A 17 -0.38 12.77 -8.99
CA LEU A 17 -0.41 14.02 -8.20
C LEU A 17 -0.98 13.81 -6.80
N VAL A 18 -2.07 13.03 -6.68
CA VAL A 18 -2.65 12.68 -5.37
C VAL A 18 -1.63 11.89 -4.55
N ASN A 19 -0.90 10.98 -5.19
CA ASN A 19 0.12 10.16 -4.52
C ASN A 19 1.32 10.99 -4.01
N PHE A 20 1.56 12.16 -4.59
CA PHE A 20 2.61 13.08 -4.14
C PHE A 20 2.12 14.06 -3.07
N VAL A 21 0.87 14.52 -3.17
CA VAL A 21 0.27 15.44 -2.20
C VAL A 21 -0.01 14.76 -0.87
N MET A 22 -0.39 13.48 -0.86
CA MET A 22 -0.76 12.79 0.39
C MET A 22 0.37 12.73 1.44
N PRO A 23 1.61 12.34 1.10
CA PRO A 23 2.73 12.40 2.06
C PRO A 23 3.00 13.81 2.58
N LEU A 24 2.84 14.85 1.75
CA LEU A 24 3.00 16.24 2.17
C LEU A 24 1.94 16.66 3.19
N VAL A 25 0.68 16.28 2.98
CA VAL A 25 -0.41 16.58 3.91
C VAL A 25 -0.19 15.85 5.24
N LEU A 26 0.20 14.58 5.20
CA LEU A 26 0.47 13.80 6.41
C LEU A 26 1.66 14.36 7.19
N PHE A 27 2.69 14.85 6.49
CA PHE A 27 3.81 15.54 7.14
C PHE A 27 3.37 16.81 7.90
N MET A 28 2.45 17.59 7.33
CA MET A 28 1.92 18.79 8.01
C MET A 28 1.09 18.45 9.25
N LEU A 29 0.47 17.26 9.29
CA LEU A 29 -0.35 16.80 10.41
C LEU A 29 0.48 16.19 11.53
N ASP A 30 1.51 15.42 11.18
CA ASP A 30 2.39 14.78 12.15
C ASP A 30 3.88 15.00 11.77
N PRO A 31 4.46 16.13 12.22
CA PRO A 31 5.86 16.43 11.96
C PRO A 31 6.83 15.56 12.76
N SER A 32 6.35 14.80 13.76
CA SER A 32 7.19 13.85 14.52
C SER A 32 7.66 12.68 13.64
N GLY A 33 6.91 12.38 12.58
CA GLY A 33 7.29 11.42 11.55
C GLY A 33 7.03 9.95 11.92
N GLU A 34 6.60 9.66 13.15
CA GLU A 34 6.46 8.29 13.65
C GLU A 34 5.47 7.49 12.78
N GLY A 35 4.31 8.06 12.41
CA GLY A 35 3.33 7.38 11.56
C GLY A 35 3.38 7.75 10.08
N LEU A 36 4.25 8.67 9.68
CA LEU A 36 4.18 9.33 8.38
C LEU A 36 4.36 8.34 7.24
N PHE A 37 5.39 7.49 7.33
CA PHE A 37 5.72 6.57 6.26
C PHE A 37 4.67 5.47 6.05
N PRO A 38 4.28 4.69 7.08
CA PRO A 38 3.32 3.61 6.88
C PRO A 38 1.94 4.12 6.48
N MET A 39 1.49 5.24 7.06
CA MET A 39 0.18 5.82 6.74
C MET A 39 0.16 6.38 5.32
N SER A 40 1.22 7.05 4.88
CA SER A 40 1.33 7.53 3.49
C SER A 40 1.24 6.37 2.50
N CYS A 41 1.97 5.27 2.74
CA CYS A 41 1.92 4.08 1.88
C CYS A 41 0.51 3.47 1.83
N LEU A 42 -0.15 3.34 2.98
CA LEU A 42 -1.54 2.88 3.07
C LEU A 42 -2.51 3.77 2.30
N PHE A 43 -2.45 5.09 2.50
CA PHE A 43 -3.37 6.03 1.86
C PHE A 43 -3.17 6.09 0.35
N ILE A 44 -1.93 6.04 -0.13
CA ILE A 44 -1.61 6.00 -1.57
C ILE A 44 -2.14 4.73 -2.23
N THR A 45 -1.95 3.59 -1.57
CA THR A 45 -2.40 2.31 -2.11
C THR A 45 -3.92 2.22 -2.11
N LEU A 46 -4.56 2.71 -1.06
CA LEU A 46 -6.00 2.85 -0.99
C LEU A 46 -6.55 3.77 -2.08
N SER A 47 -6.01 4.98 -2.21
CA SER A 47 -6.50 5.96 -3.18
C SER A 47 -6.37 5.42 -4.61
N SER A 48 -5.27 4.75 -4.92
CA SER A 48 -5.01 4.12 -6.22
C SER A 48 -6.00 2.98 -6.50
N VAL A 49 -6.24 2.10 -5.53
CA VAL A 49 -7.17 0.97 -5.69
C VAL A 49 -8.63 1.43 -5.77
N MET A 50 -9.04 2.39 -4.94
CA MET A 50 -10.39 2.95 -4.99
C MET A 50 -10.65 3.69 -6.30
N THR A 51 -9.66 4.42 -6.81
CA THR A 51 -9.76 5.08 -8.12
C THR A 51 -9.95 4.06 -9.23
N LEU A 52 -9.19 2.96 -9.23
CA LEU A 52 -9.39 1.88 -10.20
C LEU A 52 -10.81 1.30 -10.14
N ILE A 53 -11.29 0.99 -8.93
CA ILE A 53 -12.64 0.45 -8.73
C ILE A 53 -13.70 1.43 -9.24
N PHE A 54 -13.57 2.71 -8.88
CA PHE A 54 -14.50 3.75 -9.31
C PHE A 54 -14.52 3.93 -10.83
N MET A 55 -13.35 3.90 -11.47
CA MET A 55 -13.24 4.01 -12.93
C MET A 55 -13.78 2.78 -13.64
N ASP A 56 -13.54 1.57 -13.11
CA ASP A 56 -14.09 0.35 -13.66
C ASP A 56 -15.63 0.31 -13.54
N GLU A 57 -16.19 0.83 -12.44
CA GLU A 57 -17.64 0.99 -12.28
C GLU A 57 -18.21 2.05 -13.23
N ARG A 58 -17.55 3.21 -13.35
CA ARG A 58 -18.01 4.31 -14.22
C ARG A 58 -18.01 3.93 -15.69
N ASN A 59 -16.98 3.21 -16.13
CA ASN A 59 -16.81 2.81 -17.53
C ASN A 59 -17.50 1.48 -17.86
N LYS A 60 -18.17 0.84 -16.89
CA LYS A 60 -18.70 -0.52 -17.00
C LYS A 60 -17.64 -1.52 -17.49
N SER A 61 -16.37 -1.27 -17.13
CA SER A 61 -15.22 -2.09 -17.53
C SER A 61 -15.40 -3.55 -17.12
N ASP A 62 -16.06 -3.80 -15.98
CA ASP A 62 -16.36 -5.16 -15.50
C ASP A 62 -17.21 -5.96 -16.49
N ILE A 63 -18.16 -5.32 -17.17
CA ILE A 63 -19.02 -5.99 -18.17
C ILE A 63 -18.23 -6.22 -19.46
N VAL A 64 -17.44 -5.24 -19.88
CA VAL A 64 -16.63 -5.31 -21.11
C VAL A 64 -15.51 -6.35 -20.97
N ILE A 65 -14.83 -6.39 -19.83
CA ILE A 65 -13.74 -7.34 -19.59
C ILE A 65 -14.29 -8.77 -19.50
N ASN A 66 -15.49 -8.94 -18.96
CA ASN A 66 -16.15 -10.25 -18.88
C ASN A 66 -16.77 -10.72 -20.21
N SER A 67 -16.94 -9.84 -21.20
CA SER A 67 -17.35 -10.22 -22.56
C SER A 67 -16.17 -10.54 -23.48
N LEU A 68 -14.93 -10.18 -23.08
CA LEU A 68 -13.72 -10.58 -23.79
C LEU A 68 -13.37 -12.05 -23.49
N PRO A 69 -12.72 -12.76 -24.43
CA PRO A 69 -12.25 -14.14 -24.24
C PRO A 69 -10.98 -14.17 -23.36
N VAL A 70 -11.05 -13.59 -22.17
CA VAL A 70 -9.95 -13.52 -21.19
C VAL A 70 -10.34 -14.36 -19.98
N SER A 71 -9.39 -15.16 -19.47
CA SER A 71 -9.67 -15.99 -18.31
C SER A 71 -9.89 -15.13 -17.06
N ARG A 72 -10.81 -15.56 -16.20
CA ARG A 72 -11.09 -14.89 -14.91
C ARG A 72 -9.87 -14.87 -13.99
N LYS A 73 -9.05 -15.93 -14.05
CA LYS A 73 -7.76 -16.04 -13.36
C LYS A 73 -6.82 -14.91 -13.76
N ASP A 74 -6.69 -14.67 -15.06
CA ASP A 74 -5.79 -13.63 -15.60
C ASP A 74 -6.20 -12.21 -15.17
N ILE A 75 -7.49 -11.96 -14.99
CA ILE A 75 -8.02 -10.66 -14.52
C ILE A 75 -7.59 -10.43 -13.08
N VAL A 76 -7.77 -11.43 -12.21
CA VAL A 76 -7.41 -11.31 -10.78
C VAL A 76 -5.89 -11.20 -10.63
N ILE A 77 -5.11 -12.04 -11.33
CA ILE A 77 -3.64 -11.99 -11.29
C ILE A 77 -3.12 -10.62 -11.74
N ALA A 78 -3.64 -10.09 -12.87
CA ALA A 78 -3.26 -8.76 -13.33
C ALA A 78 -3.54 -7.70 -12.27
N ARG A 79 -4.66 -7.80 -11.54
CA ARG A 79 -5.03 -6.85 -10.51
C ARG A 79 -4.10 -6.88 -9.29
N TYR A 80 -3.74 -8.07 -8.83
CA TYR A 80 -2.76 -8.21 -7.75
C TYR A 80 -1.39 -7.64 -8.18
N ILE A 81 -0.93 -7.93 -9.40
CA ILE A 81 0.32 -7.34 -9.92
C ILE A 81 0.26 -5.80 -9.98
N SER A 82 -0.84 -5.23 -10.48
CA SER A 82 -1.06 -3.77 -10.48
C SER A 82 -0.97 -3.17 -9.07
N CYS A 83 -1.58 -3.82 -8.08
CA CYS A 83 -1.50 -3.38 -6.70
C CYS A 83 -0.10 -3.46 -6.11
N ALA A 84 0.66 -4.52 -6.40
CA ALA A 84 2.06 -4.59 -5.98
C ALA A 84 2.87 -3.40 -6.52
N ILE A 85 2.62 -2.98 -7.78
CA ILE A 85 3.24 -1.79 -8.37
C ILE A 85 2.81 -0.52 -7.63
N PHE A 86 1.55 -0.37 -7.22
CA PHE A 86 1.10 0.79 -6.45
C PHE A 86 1.71 0.85 -5.06
N ILE A 87 1.92 -0.29 -4.40
CA ILE A 87 2.61 -0.35 -3.11
C ILE A 87 4.04 0.18 -3.28
N VAL A 88 4.78 -0.34 -4.26
CA VAL A 88 6.14 0.13 -4.56
C VAL A 88 6.14 1.62 -4.94
N GLY A 89 5.17 2.05 -5.77
CA GLY A 89 5.00 3.45 -6.14
C GLY A 89 4.71 4.36 -4.95
N GLY A 90 3.90 3.91 -3.99
CA GLY A 90 3.62 4.63 -2.75
C GLY A 90 4.84 4.76 -1.84
N MET A 91 5.61 3.69 -1.70
CA MET A 91 6.89 3.72 -0.96
C MET A 91 7.87 4.70 -1.61
N LEU A 92 8.05 4.62 -2.92
CA LEU A 92 8.94 5.53 -3.67
C LEU A 92 8.47 6.99 -3.58
N SER A 93 7.17 7.25 -3.72
CA SER A 93 6.60 8.60 -3.60
C SER A 93 6.88 9.20 -2.22
N THR A 94 6.62 8.42 -1.17
CA THR A 94 6.84 8.85 0.22
C THR A 94 8.32 9.08 0.51
N MET A 95 9.21 8.19 0.05
CA MET A 95 10.66 8.39 0.17
C MET A 95 11.13 9.64 -0.54
N LEU A 96 10.62 9.90 -1.75
CA LEU A 96 10.97 11.08 -2.53
C LEU A 96 10.54 12.37 -1.80
N VAL A 97 9.32 12.42 -1.27
CA VAL A 97 8.83 13.58 -0.52
C VAL A 97 9.68 13.84 0.72
N VAL A 98 9.99 12.81 1.49
CA VAL A 98 10.83 12.96 2.69
C VAL A 98 12.25 13.41 2.33
N PHE A 99 12.80 12.86 1.24
CA PHE A 99 14.09 13.30 0.72
C PHE A 99 14.08 14.79 0.33
N LEU A 100 13.03 15.27 -0.34
CA LEU A 100 12.90 16.69 -0.68
C LEU A 100 12.78 17.58 0.55
N ILE A 101 11.99 17.18 1.54
CA ILE A 101 11.85 17.93 2.81
C ILE A 101 13.19 18.02 3.52
N ARG A 102 13.93 16.91 3.64
CA ARG A 102 15.29 16.91 4.19
C ARG A 102 16.24 17.79 3.39
N GLY A 103 16.14 17.80 2.07
CA GLY A 103 16.94 18.66 1.20
C GLY A 103 16.77 20.15 1.52
N ILE A 104 15.58 20.59 1.94
CA ILE A 104 15.31 21.98 2.34
C ILE A 104 16.06 22.33 3.64
N VAL A 105 16.16 21.39 4.58
CA VAL A 105 16.85 21.57 5.87
C VAL A 105 18.34 21.87 5.69
N VAL A 106 18.95 21.32 4.64
CA VAL A 106 20.39 21.48 4.33
C VAL A 106 20.69 22.83 3.66
N ILE A 107 19.69 23.58 3.21
CA ILE A 107 19.89 24.88 2.56
C ILE A 107 19.98 26.00 3.62
N GLY A 108 21.21 26.51 3.82
CA GLY A 108 21.48 27.62 4.74
C GLY A 108 21.20 27.29 6.20
N ASP A 109 20.85 28.28 7.00
CA ASP A 109 20.54 28.11 8.44
C ASP A 109 19.09 27.62 8.70
N ILE A 110 18.33 27.24 7.67
CA ILE A 110 16.92 26.86 7.81
C ILE A 110 16.74 25.71 8.79
N GLY A 111 17.64 24.72 8.78
CA GLY A 111 17.62 23.62 9.75
C GLY A 111 17.84 24.05 11.20
N ALA A 112 18.52 25.18 11.45
CA ALA A 112 18.70 25.74 12.79
C ALA A 112 17.44 26.47 13.29
N TYR A 113 16.68 27.09 12.38
CA TYR A 113 15.44 27.80 12.71
C TYR A 113 14.18 26.92 12.70
N HIS A 114 14.21 25.79 11.99
CA HIS A 114 13.08 24.87 11.84
C HIS A 114 13.48 23.40 12.07
N PRO A 115 13.78 23.01 13.32
CA PRO A 115 14.19 21.65 13.66
C PRO A 115 13.13 20.59 13.33
N ASN A 116 11.85 20.97 13.31
CA ASN A 116 10.72 20.09 12.97
C ASN A 116 10.74 19.59 11.51
N LEU A 117 11.62 20.12 10.65
CA LEU A 117 11.77 19.68 9.27
C LEU A 117 12.73 18.48 9.13
N TYR A 118 13.49 18.16 10.18
CA TYR A 118 14.40 17.03 10.20
C TYR A 118 13.66 15.75 10.61
N ILE A 119 13.26 14.96 9.61
CA ILE A 119 12.52 13.70 9.81
C ILE A 119 13.47 12.52 9.63
N GLU A 120 13.72 11.72 10.67
CA GLU A 120 14.34 10.42 10.53
C GLU A 120 13.29 9.33 10.42
N ILE A 121 13.23 8.63 9.27
CA ILE A 121 12.33 7.48 9.12
C ILE A 121 13.10 6.23 9.55
N PRO A 122 12.67 5.54 10.61
CA PRO A 122 13.25 4.26 10.99
C PRO A 122 13.02 3.19 9.91
N TRP A 123 13.92 2.21 9.84
CA TRP A 123 13.80 1.13 8.85
C TRP A 123 12.55 0.26 9.07
N TYR A 124 12.10 0.10 10.33
CA TYR A 124 10.90 -0.67 10.65
C TYR A 124 9.62 0.04 10.16
N GLU A 125 9.59 1.38 10.12
CA GLU A 125 8.48 2.13 9.56
C GLU A 125 8.32 1.90 8.05
N VAL A 126 9.46 1.73 7.35
CA VAL A 126 9.45 1.38 5.93
C VAL A 126 8.84 -0.01 5.71
N ILE A 127 9.16 -0.96 6.57
CA ILE A 127 8.61 -2.32 6.53
C ILE A 127 7.11 -2.31 6.89
N ASN A 128 6.72 -1.58 7.94
CA ASN A 128 5.32 -1.43 8.35
C ASN A 128 4.47 -0.87 7.21
N GLY A 129 4.97 0.11 6.46
CA GLY A 129 4.27 0.65 5.29
C GLY A 129 3.98 -0.39 4.20
N ALA A 130 4.94 -1.28 3.91
CA ALA A 130 4.72 -2.38 2.98
C ALA A 130 3.71 -3.40 3.54
N ILE A 131 3.85 -3.77 4.81
CA ILE A 131 2.98 -4.73 5.49
C ILE A 131 1.54 -4.24 5.47
N TYR A 132 1.29 -3.01 5.92
CA TYR A 132 -0.06 -2.49 6.03
C TYR A 132 -0.75 -2.39 4.67
N ALA A 133 -0.04 -1.93 3.64
CA ALA A 133 -0.55 -1.86 2.28
C ALA A 133 -0.85 -3.24 1.67
N LEU A 134 -0.02 -4.25 1.96
CA LEU A 134 -0.28 -5.63 1.54
C LEU A 134 -1.52 -6.19 2.24
N PHE A 135 -1.66 -5.99 3.55
CA PHE A 135 -2.84 -6.43 4.31
C PHE A 135 -4.13 -5.81 3.80
N PHE A 136 -4.09 -4.51 3.47
CA PHE A 136 -5.22 -3.82 2.84
C PHE A 136 -5.67 -4.54 1.55
N VAL A 137 -4.72 -4.83 0.65
CA VAL A 137 -5.01 -5.52 -0.62
C VAL A 137 -5.55 -6.93 -0.39
N VAL A 138 -4.94 -7.67 0.53
CA VAL A 138 -5.29 -9.06 0.88
C VAL A 138 -6.72 -9.18 1.39
N ILE A 139 -7.20 -8.19 2.16
CA ILE A 139 -8.55 -8.17 2.74
C ILE A 139 -9.56 -7.65 1.72
N LEU A 140 -9.21 -6.61 0.96
CA LEU A 140 -10.14 -5.93 0.07
C LEU A 140 -10.58 -6.79 -1.12
N PHE A 141 -9.65 -7.45 -1.80
CA PHE A 141 -9.94 -8.10 -3.08
C PHE A 141 -10.88 -9.31 -3.02
N PRO A 142 -10.76 -10.22 -2.04
CA PRO A 142 -11.75 -11.29 -1.86
C PRO A 142 -13.18 -10.75 -1.75
N SER A 143 -13.37 -9.66 -1.00
CA SER A 143 -14.67 -9.00 -0.86
C SER A 143 -15.11 -8.36 -2.17
N TYR A 144 -14.22 -7.59 -2.82
CA TYR A 144 -14.54 -6.89 -4.06
C TYR A 144 -15.04 -7.82 -5.16
N TYR A 145 -14.37 -8.95 -5.38
CA TYR A 145 -14.80 -9.93 -6.37
C TYR A 145 -15.93 -10.84 -5.87
N GLY A 146 -16.08 -11.03 -4.56
CA GLY A 146 -17.15 -11.83 -3.97
C GLY A 146 -18.53 -11.18 -3.93
N THR A 147 -18.61 -9.85 -3.78
CA THR A 147 -19.90 -9.15 -3.67
C THR A 147 -20.17 -8.20 -4.85
N LYS A 148 -21.43 -8.16 -5.31
CA LYS A 148 -21.93 -7.14 -6.26
C LYS A 148 -22.39 -5.85 -5.54
N SER A 149 -22.56 -5.88 -4.22
CA SER A 149 -23.09 -4.73 -3.46
C SER A 149 -22.01 -3.65 -3.26
N LYS A 150 -22.29 -2.44 -3.78
CA LYS A 150 -21.43 -1.26 -3.58
C LYS A 150 -21.27 -0.90 -2.11
N VAL A 151 -22.33 -1.07 -1.32
CA VAL A 151 -22.33 -0.76 0.12
C VAL A 151 -21.39 -1.69 0.87
N VAL A 152 -21.44 -2.99 0.58
CA VAL A 152 -20.56 -3.99 1.21
C VAL A 152 -19.09 -3.74 0.84
N ARG A 153 -18.81 -3.40 -0.42
CA ARG A 153 -17.46 -3.02 -0.86
C ARG A 153 -16.93 -1.79 -0.12
N SER A 154 -17.75 -0.76 0.02
CA SER A 154 -17.39 0.47 0.75
C SER A 154 -17.14 0.18 2.24
N ILE A 155 -17.99 -0.63 2.88
CA ILE A 155 -17.81 -1.01 4.29
C ILE A 155 -16.52 -1.80 4.48
N VAL A 156 -16.25 -2.78 3.62
CA VAL A 156 -15.01 -3.58 3.73
C VAL A 156 -13.78 -2.72 3.46
N SER A 157 -13.85 -1.77 2.52
CA SER A 157 -12.76 -0.82 2.32
C SER A 157 -12.48 0.05 3.55
N ALA A 158 -13.52 0.59 4.17
CA ALA A 158 -13.38 1.39 5.40
C ALA A 158 -12.88 0.53 6.57
N ALA A 159 -13.38 -0.70 6.71
CA ALA A 159 -12.91 -1.64 7.74
C ALA A 159 -11.44 -2.01 7.54
N SER A 160 -10.99 -2.21 6.30
CA SER A 160 -9.58 -2.51 6.00
C SER A 160 -8.64 -1.33 6.31
N MET A 161 -9.12 -0.08 6.25
CA MET A 161 -8.39 1.09 6.76
C MET A 161 -8.26 1.05 8.27
N GLY A 162 -9.36 0.74 8.97
CA GLY A 162 -9.37 0.63 10.43
C GLY A 162 -8.36 -0.39 10.93
N VAL A 163 -8.19 -1.52 10.22
CA VAL A 163 -7.17 -2.52 10.54
C VAL A 163 -5.75 -1.94 10.46
N GLY A 164 -5.44 -1.12 9.45
CA GLY A 164 -4.13 -0.45 9.35
C GLY A 164 -3.85 0.52 10.50
N VAL A 165 -4.86 1.28 10.93
CA VAL A 165 -4.77 2.21 12.07
C VAL A 165 -4.65 1.46 13.40
N ILE A 166 -5.36 0.34 13.55
CA ILE A 166 -5.25 -0.52 14.72
C ILE A 166 -3.86 -1.17 14.76
N PHE A 167 -3.37 -1.66 13.62
CA PHE A 167 -2.01 -2.19 13.52
C PHE A 167 -0.96 -1.16 13.91
N TRP A 168 -1.12 0.09 13.48
CA TRP A 168 -0.30 1.21 13.92
C TRP A 168 -0.32 1.32 15.45
N MET A 169 -1.50 1.48 16.08
CA MET A 169 -1.63 1.65 17.53
C MET A 169 -1.04 0.51 18.36
N PHE A 170 -1.08 -0.74 17.87
CA PHE A 170 -0.59 -1.90 18.62
C PHE A 170 0.89 -2.23 18.35
N ILE A 171 1.43 -1.85 17.18
CA ILE A 171 2.83 -2.14 16.81
C ILE A 171 3.76 -0.96 17.10
N SER A 172 3.30 0.29 16.98
CA SER A 172 4.12 1.49 17.16
C SER A 172 4.60 1.64 18.61
N ASP A 173 3.74 1.36 19.59
CA ASP A 173 4.06 1.50 21.02
C ASP A 173 5.11 0.49 21.53
N GLY A 174 5.29 -0.65 20.84
CA GLY A 174 6.13 -1.75 21.31
C GLY A 174 7.55 -1.78 20.74
N LEU A 175 7.82 -1.04 19.65
CA LEU A 175 9.11 -1.07 18.95
C LEU A 175 10.02 0.13 19.25
N ASN A 176 9.51 1.13 19.98
CA ASN A 176 10.11 2.45 20.03
C ASN A 176 11.26 2.60 21.06
N GLU A 177 12.26 3.36 20.60
CA GLU A 177 13.47 3.92 21.25
C GLU A 177 14.77 3.11 21.27
N THR A 178 14.78 1.78 21.14
CA THR A 178 16.02 0.98 21.29
C THR A 178 16.41 0.10 20.09
N ALA A 179 15.68 0.20 18.97
CA ALA A 179 16.00 -0.60 17.80
C ALA A 179 17.36 -0.20 17.19
N PRO A 180 18.32 -1.12 17.05
CA PRO A 180 19.60 -0.83 16.42
C PRO A 180 19.40 -0.50 14.93
N SER A 181 20.45 0.05 14.31
CA SER A 181 20.43 0.33 12.87
C SER A 181 20.09 -0.93 12.07
N PHE A 182 19.46 -0.79 10.90
CA PHE A 182 19.04 -1.94 10.10
C PHE A 182 20.20 -2.90 9.82
N ILE A 183 21.39 -2.37 9.56
CA ILE A 183 22.60 -3.16 9.27
C ILE A 183 23.01 -3.97 10.49
N GLU A 184 23.04 -3.36 11.67
CA GLU A 184 23.38 -4.09 12.91
C GLU A 184 22.30 -5.13 13.25
N TRP A 185 21.03 -4.78 13.04
CA TRP A 185 19.91 -5.68 13.26
C TRP A 185 19.98 -6.91 12.34
N ILE A 186 20.18 -6.72 11.03
CA ILE A 186 20.22 -7.81 10.05
C ILE A 186 21.49 -8.64 10.13
N MET A 187 22.58 -8.14 10.73
CA MET A 187 23.80 -8.93 10.90
C MET A 187 23.67 -10.05 11.93
N ASN A 188 22.62 -10.02 12.77
CA ASN A 188 22.31 -11.13 13.67
C ASN A 188 21.68 -12.30 12.89
N PRO A 189 22.29 -13.50 12.85
CA PRO A 189 21.76 -14.65 12.12
C PRO A 189 20.33 -15.04 12.50
N MET A 190 19.93 -14.83 13.77
CA MET A 190 18.56 -15.07 14.23
C MET A 190 17.57 -14.10 13.60
N HIS A 191 17.92 -12.82 13.47
CA HIS A 191 17.08 -11.81 12.84
C HIS A 191 16.96 -12.02 11.33
N VAL A 192 18.04 -12.47 10.65
CA VAL A 192 17.96 -12.89 9.24
C VAL A 192 16.95 -14.01 9.05
N GLY A 193 16.98 -15.03 9.91
CA GLY A 193 16.03 -16.14 9.86
C GLY A 193 14.59 -15.66 10.00
N VAL A 194 14.32 -14.81 11.00
CA VAL A 194 12.99 -14.21 11.21
C VAL A 194 12.57 -13.35 10.02
N PHE A 195 13.47 -12.55 9.46
CA PHE A 195 13.20 -11.69 8.31
C PHE A 195 12.82 -12.50 7.06
N ILE A 196 13.57 -13.56 6.75
CA ILE A 196 13.27 -14.46 5.62
C ILE A 196 11.92 -15.16 5.83
N VAL A 197 11.68 -15.71 7.01
CA VAL A 197 10.40 -16.36 7.35
C VAL A 197 9.25 -15.37 7.26
N GLY A 198 9.44 -14.12 7.71
CA GLY A 198 8.46 -13.04 7.60
C GLY A 198 8.10 -12.74 6.14
N ILE A 199 9.10 -12.60 5.25
CA ILE A 199 8.88 -12.37 3.82
C ILE A 199 8.12 -13.55 3.19
N ILE A 200 8.56 -14.79 3.46
CA ILE A 200 7.90 -15.99 2.93
C ILE A 200 6.45 -16.04 3.40
N THR A 201 6.19 -15.71 4.66
CA THR A 201 4.84 -15.67 5.23
C THR A 201 3.97 -14.62 4.55
N LEU A 202 4.47 -13.40 4.38
CA LEU A 202 3.75 -12.31 3.69
C LEU A 202 3.43 -12.66 2.24
N VAL A 203 4.41 -13.19 1.49
CA VAL A 203 4.22 -13.64 0.10
C VAL A 203 3.20 -14.77 0.04
N SER A 204 3.27 -15.72 0.97
CA SER A 204 2.31 -16.84 1.04
C SER A 204 0.89 -16.37 1.31
N ILE A 205 0.70 -15.42 2.24
CA ILE A 205 -0.61 -14.81 2.52
C ILE A 205 -1.14 -14.08 1.28
N TYR A 206 -0.28 -13.33 0.58
CA TYR A 206 -0.66 -12.60 -0.62
C TYR A 206 -1.11 -13.54 -1.75
N ILE A 207 -0.35 -14.61 -1.99
CA ILE A 207 -0.69 -15.65 -2.98
C ILE A 207 -1.96 -16.40 -2.58
N ALA A 208 -2.10 -16.77 -1.30
CA ALA A 208 -3.30 -17.45 -0.81
C ALA A 208 -4.56 -16.59 -1.00
N SER A 209 -4.48 -15.29 -0.70
CA SER A 209 -5.56 -14.33 -0.97
C SER A 209 -5.90 -14.23 -2.46
N MET A 210 -4.89 -14.21 -3.32
CA MET A 210 -5.09 -14.22 -4.77
C MET A 210 -5.81 -15.49 -5.24
N LEU A 211 -5.38 -16.67 -4.79
CA LEU A 211 -6.00 -17.95 -5.14
C LEU A 211 -7.45 -18.04 -4.64
N LEU A 212 -7.70 -17.57 -3.42
CA LEU A 212 -9.04 -17.48 -2.85
C LEU A 212 -9.92 -16.55 -3.70
N THR A 213 -9.42 -15.37 -4.07
CA THR A 213 -10.13 -14.40 -4.91
C THR A 213 -10.44 -14.98 -6.29
N ILE A 214 -9.52 -15.71 -6.90
CA ILE A 214 -9.75 -16.42 -8.16
C ILE A 214 -10.92 -17.39 -8.02
N LYS A 215 -10.91 -18.23 -6.99
CA LYS A 215 -11.97 -19.22 -6.76
C LYS A 215 -13.33 -18.55 -6.58
N ILE A 216 -13.40 -17.50 -5.78
CA ILE A 216 -14.63 -16.71 -5.59
C ILE A 216 -15.12 -16.13 -6.91
N TYR A 217 -14.21 -15.56 -7.72
CA TYR A 217 -14.58 -14.89 -8.96
C TYR A 217 -15.02 -15.86 -10.07
N GLU A 218 -14.46 -17.06 -10.09
CA GLU A 218 -14.89 -18.13 -11.00
C GLU A 218 -16.28 -18.65 -10.68
N THR A 219 -16.60 -18.85 -9.40
CA THR A 219 -17.92 -19.32 -8.95
C THR A 219 -19.03 -18.29 -9.08
N ARG A 220 -18.70 -17.05 -9.46
CA ARG A 220 -19.67 -15.96 -9.55
C ARG A 220 -20.37 -16.00 -10.91
N ASP A 221 -21.61 -16.48 -10.91
CA ASP A 221 -22.49 -16.39 -12.07
C ASP A 221 -22.80 -14.90 -12.39
N LEU A 222 -22.71 -14.57 -13.68
CA LEU A 222 -22.93 -13.21 -14.20
C LEU A 222 -24.42 -12.85 -14.14
#